data_AF-A0A4Q5T1M9-F1
#
_entry.id   AF-A0A4Q5T1M9-F1
#
_cell.length_a   1.000
_cell.length_b   1.000
_cell.length_c   1.000
_cell.angle_alpha   90.00
_cell.angle_beta   90.00
_cell.angle_gamma   90.00
#
_symmetry.space_group_name_H-M   'P 1'
#
loop_
_entity.id
_entity.type
_entity.pdbx_description
1 polymer ?
#
loop_
_entity_poly.entity_id
_entity_poly.type
_entity_poly.pdbx_seq_one_letter_code
_entity_poly.pdbx_strand_id
1 'polypeptide(L)'
;MTAPGAEPFGVRFDMPAYRALLAEMAAALGIERGEAEDGALLLDCTAPGQEWIDASAHLPSIVVEPIAPGGAEGETIATTGDTVEWCTPPWGWKLARGGGLPPGRHPAPRAGRRIALGEAALVAESFDGHALSAAHADILRAIEFMPHAEPSAREAAEVNRRTAIAHQRMIDWATERWSGPPTDELATLRRGFAARGRMPYRDWDPVTPGEWIGWWFARGVRPDRVDPSARAVPQDQLIRILERTR
;
A
#
# COMPACT_ATOMS: atom_id res chain seq x y z
N MET A 1 11.99 -13.98 -12.35
CA MET A 1 11.67 -14.12 -13.78
C MET A 1 10.17 -14.01 -13.92
N THR A 2 9.67 -12.84 -14.30
CA THR A 2 8.25 -12.62 -14.61
C THR A 2 7.87 -13.33 -15.91
N ALA A 3 6.66 -13.92 -15.96
CA ALA A 3 6.18 -14.62 -17.15
C ALA A 3 6.00 -13.65 -18.35
N PRO A 4 6.33 -14.05 -19.58
CA PRO A 4 6.08 -13.23 -20.76
C PRO A 4 4.58 -12.97 -20.92
N GLY A 5 4.17 -11.69 -20.94
CA GLY A 5 2.77 -11.28 -21.14
C GLY A 5 1.96 -11.00 -19.87
N ALA A 6 2.55 -11.10 -18.68
CA ALA A 6 1.92 -10.61 -17.45
C ALA A 6 2.10 -9.08 -17.35
N GLU A 7 1.02 -8.32 -17.42
CA GLU A 7 1.00 -6.88 -17.11
C GLU A 7 0.66 -6.69 -15.62
N PRO A 8 1.34 -5.83 -14.85
CA PRO A 8 1.06 -5.65 -13.42
C PRO A 8 -0.25 -4.87 -13.11
N PHE A 9 -0.79 -5.00 -11.89
CA PHE A 9 -2.17 -4.62 -11.50
C PHE A 9 -2.38 -3.18 -11.07
N GLY A 10 -3.59 -2.73 -11.40
CA GLY A 10 -4.27 -1.59 -10.78
C GLY A 10 -3.73 -0.29 -11.33
N VAL A 11 -4.10 0.82 -10.69
CA VAL A 11 -3.34 2.06 -10.83
C VAL A 11 -1.97 1.85 -10.17
N ARG A 12 -1.14 0.93 -10.69
CA ARG A 12 0.28 1.00 -10.43
C ARG A 12 0.81 2.21 -11.18
N PHE A 13 1.87 2.77 -10.63
CA PHE A 13 2.76 3.63 -11.37
C PHE A 13 3.03 2.94 -12.71
N ASP A 14 2.32 3.36 -13.77
CA ASP A 14 2.70 3.08 -15.14
C ASP A 14 4.06 3.75 -15.25
N MET A 15 5.12 3.02 -14.91
CA MET A 15 6.44 3.60 -14.78
C MET A 15 6.85 4.29 -16.09
N PRO A 16 6.51 3.78 -17.29
CA PRO A 16 6.61 4.57 -18.52
C PRO A 16 5.84 5.91 -18.49
N ALA A 17 4.54 5.92 -18.18
CA ALA A 17 3.74 7.16 -18.15
C ALA A 17 4.14 8.11 -17.03
N TYR A 18 4.45 7.61 -15.83
CA TYR A 18 4.97 8.41 -14.72
C TYR A 18 6.38 8.91 -15.00
N ARG A 19 7.24 8.13 -15.65
CA ARG A 19 8.54 8.60 -16.10
C ARG A 19 8.39 9.70 -17.16
N ALA A 20 7.33 9.68 -17.97
CA ALA A 20 6.97 10.76 -18.87
C ALA A 20 6.47 12.00 -18.10
N LEU A 21 5.52 11.83 -17.18
CA LEU A 21 4.99 12.90 -16.32
C LEU A 21 6.09 13.56 -15.46
N LEU A 22 6.91 12.76 -14.78
CA LEU A 22 8.04 13.23 -13.99
C LEU A 22 9.06 13.96 -14.86
N ALA A 23 9.26 13.53 -16.11
CA ALA A 23 10.11 14.25 -17.05
C ALA A 23 9.50 15.57 -17.50
N GLU A 24 8.18 15.63 -17.67
CA GLU A 24 7.44 16.86 -17.98
C GLU A 24 7.51 17.86 -16.81
N MET A 25 7.29 17.38 -15.58
CA MET A 25 7.44 18.15 -14.36
C MET A 25 8.88 18.64 -14.17
N ALA A 26 9.86 17.75 -14.39
CA ALA A 26 11.27 18.11 -14.36
C ALA A 26 11.58 19.23 -15.37
N ALA A 27 11.14 19.08 -16.62
CA ALA A 27 11.30 20.10 -17.65
C ALA A 27 10.63 21.44 -17.26
N ALA A 28 9.42 21.41 -16.71
CA ALA A 28 8.71 22.61 -16.23
C ALA A 28 9.44 23.32 -15.08
N LEU A 29 10.26 22.59 -14.31
CA LEU A 29 11.08 23.10 -13.22
C LEU A 29 12.53 23.42 -13.66
N GLY A 30 12.87 23.27 -14.94
CA GLY A 30 14.24 23.46 -15.44
C GLY A 30 15.23 22.38 -15.00
N ILE A 31 14.73 21.21 -14.61
CA ILE A 31 15.53 20.05 -14.23
C ILE A 31 15.81 19.23 -15.48
N GLU A 32 17.09 19.16 -15.89
CA GLU A 32 17.51 18.40 -17.06
C GLU A 32 17.45 16.88 -16.81
N ARG A 33 17.07 16.13 -17.85
CA ARG A 33 17.05 14.66 -17.86
C ARG A 33 18.42 14.17 -18.35
N GLY A 34 19.12 13.37 -17.56
CA GLY A 34 20.41 12.80 -17.95
C GLY A 34 20.64 11.40 -17.39
N GLU A 35 21.67 10.70 -17.89
CA GLU A 35 22.30 9.67 -17.08
C GLU A 35 22.96 10.38 -15.90
N ALA A 36 22.65 9.95 -14.68
CA ALA A 36 23.18 10.60 -13.50
C ALA A 36 24.72 10.51 -13.53
N GLU A 37 25.38 11.66 -13.61
CA GLU A 37 26.76 11.76 -13.18
C GLU A 37 26.85 11.43 -11.69
N ASP A 38 28.05 11.04 -11.24
CA ASP A 38 28.34 10.67 -9.86
C ASP A 38 28.06 11.88 -8.94
N GLY A 39 26.82 11.97 -8.42
CA GLY A 39 26.33 13.15 -7.72
C GLY A 39 24.85 13.52 -7.93
N ALA A 40 24.11 13.02 -8.91
CA ALA A 40 22.68 13.35 -9.00
C ALA A 40 21.83 12.56 -7.99
N LEU A 41 20.67 13.10 -7.59
CA LEU A 41 19.62 12.32 -6.91
C LEU A 41 19.11 11.25 -7.88
N LEU A 42 19.09 10.00 -7.41
CA LEU A 42 18.66 8.83 -8.18
C LEU A 42 17.35 8.29 -7.62
N LEU A 43 16.26 8.51 -8.35
CA LEU A 43 15.00 7.83 -8.09
C LEU A 43 15.03 6.46 -8.77
N ASP A 44 15.22 5.41 -7.98
CA ASP A 44 15.24 4.03 -8.46
C ASP A 44 13.82 3.47 -8.44
N CYS A 45 13.30 3.18 -9.62
CA CYS A 45 11.99 2.58 -9.82
C CYS A 45 12.10 1.24 -10.54
N THR A 46 13.27 0.60 -10.48
CA THR A 46 13.49 -0.73 -11.07
C THR A 46 12.88 -1.83 -10.19
N ALA A 47 12.70 -3.04 -10.73
CA ALA A 47 12.14 -4.16 -9.97
C ALA A 47 12.95 -4.44 -8.67
N PRO A 48 12.36 -5.16 -7.69
CA PRO A 48 13.03 -5.50 -6.44
C PRO A 48 14.49 -5.96 -6.61
N GLY A 49 15.40 -5.30 -5.89
CA GLY A 49 16.83 -5.62 -5.89
C GLY A 49 17.19 -6.86 -5.07
N GLN A 50 18.49 -7.12 -4.92
CA GLN A 50 18.99 -8.27 -4.14
C GLN A 50 18.76 -8.12 -2.62
N GLU A 51 18.65 -6.89 -2.12
CA GLU A 51 18.34 -6.59 -0.73
C GLU A 51 16.83 -6.48 -0.54
N TRP A 52 16.19 -7.60 -0.17
CA TRP A 52 14.74 -7.70 -0.06
C TRP A 52 14.33 -8.39 1.24
N ILE A 53 13.43 -7.76 2.00
CA ILE A 53 12.74 -8.42 3.11
C ILE A 53 11.53 -9.14 2.52
N ASP A 54 11.67 -10.45 2.34
CA ASP A 54 10.66 -11.32 1.76
C ASP A 54 9.42 -11.43 2.66
N ALA A 55 8.24 -11.21 2.07
CA ALA A 55 6.95 -11.38 2.72
C ALA A 55 6.13 -12.54 2.12
N SER A 56 6.74 -13.41 1.32
CA SER A 56 6.07 -14.53 0.63
C SER A 56 5.43 -15.56 1.58
N ALA A 57 5.85 -15.60 2.85
CA ALA A 57 5.20 -16.40 3.88
C ALA A 57 3.80 -15.89 4.27
N HIS A 58 3.53 -14.61 4.01
CA HIS A 58 2.30 -13.89 4.39
C HIS A 58 1.46 -13.49 3.19
N LEU A 59 2.13 -13.18 2.08
CA LEU A 59 1.52 -12.65 0.87
C LEU A 59 1.79 -13.56 -0.32
N PRO A 60 0.80 -13.77 -1.19
CA PRO A 60 1.07 -14.35 -2.49
C PRO A 60 1.76 -13.32 -3.39
N SER A 61 2.63 -13.80 -4.28
CA SER A 61 2.94 -13.06 -5.50
C SER A 61 1.67 -12.98 -6.35
N ILE A 62 1.42 -11.81 -6.93
CA ILE A 62 0.22 -11.53 -7.72
C ILE A 62 0.61 -11.35 -9.19
N VAL A 63 -0.11 -12.04 -10.06
CA VAL A 63 -0.12 -11.85 -11.50
C VAL A 63 -1.42 -11.16 -11.88
N VAL A 64 -1.35 -10.38 -12.93
CA VAL A 64 -2.42 -9.48 -13.29
C VAL A 64 -2.58 -9.50 -14.79
N GLU A 65 -3.82 -9.45 -15.21
CA GLU A 65 -4.20 -9.38 -16.60
C GLU A 65 -5.34 -8.38 -16.76
N PRO A 66 -5.30 -7.55 -17.82
CA PRO A 66 -6.46 -6.75 -18.18
C PRO A 66 -7.61 -7.66 -18.57
N ILE A 67 -8.82 -7.32 -18.12
CA ILE A 67 -10.07 -7.96 -18.53
C ILE A 67 -11.00 -6.91 -19.11
N ALA A 68 -12.13 -7.36 -19.69
CA ALA A 68 -13.12 -6.44 -20.22
C ALA A 68 -13.59 -5.49 -19.08
N PRO A 69 -13.71 -4.18 -19.35
CA PRO A 69 -14.27 -3.26 -18.38
C PRO A 69 -15.71 -3.66 -18.02
N GLY A 70 -16.13 -3.25 -16.83
CA GLY A 70 -17.47 -3.54 -16.31
C GLY A 70 -18.57 -2.86 -17.12
N GLY A 71 -19.82 -3.10 -16.70
CA GLY A 71 -20.97 -2.37 -17.24
C GLY A 71 -20.85 -0.85 -17.04
N ALA A 72 -21.72 -0.09 -17.70
CA ALA A 72 -21.64 1.37 -17.74
C ALA A 72 -21.72 2.08 -16.38
N GLU A 73 -22.13 1.38 -15.31
CA GLU A 73 -22.35 1.98 -14.00
C GLU A 73 -21.71 1.15 -12.89
N GLY A 74 -20.85 1.81 -12.12
CA GLY A 74 -20.35 1.32 -10.83
C GLY A 74 -19.03 0.55 -10.89
N GLU A 75 -18.38 0.51 -9.74
CA GLU A 75 -17.23 -0.33 -9.46
C GLU A 75 -17.72 -1.69 -8.96
N THR A 76 -17.22 -2.77 -9.54
CA THR A 76 -17.52 -4.14 -9.12
C THR A 76 -16.25 -4.89 -8.76
N ILE A 77 -16.24 -5.53 -7.60
CA ILE A 77 -15.16 -6.42 -7.16
C ILE A 77 -15.77 -7.80 -6.91
N ALA A 78 -15.32 -8.80 -7.68
CA ALA A 78 -15.70 -10.19 -7.51
C ALA A 78 -14.49 -11.01 -7.06
N THR A 79 -14.64 -11.77 -5.98
CA THR A 79 -13.58 -12.66 -5.49
C THR A 79 -14.02 -14.11 -5.65
N THR A 80 -13.27 -14.87 -6.45
CA THR A 80 -13.53 -16.30 -6.69
C THR A 80 -12.26 -17.10 -6.44
N GLY A 81 -12.22 -17.83 -5.32
CA GLY A 81 -11.02 -18.56 -4.91
C GLY A 81 -9.83 -17.62 -4.72
N ASP A 82 -8.77 -17.86 -5.49
CA ASP A 82 -7.51 -17.10 -5.47
C ASP A 82 -7.45 -15.99 -6.53
N THR A 83 -8.59 -15.67 -7.14
CA THR A 83 -8.74 -14.65 -8.17
C THR A 83 -9.65 -13.51 -7.68
N VAL A 84 -9.26 -12.29 -8.00
CA VAL A 84 -10.09 -11.09 -7.83
C VAL A 84 -10.28 -10.45 -9.21
N GLU A 85 -11.51 -10.21 -9.60
CA GLU A 85 -11.86 -9.42 -10.79
C GLU A 85 -12.37 -8.06 -10.33
N TRP A 86 -11.73 -7.00 -10.79
CA TRP A 86 -12.05 -5.62 -10.47
C TRP A 86 -12.39 -4.87 -11.76
N CYS A 87 -13.62 -4.39 -11.85
CA CYS A 87 -14.10 -3.70 -13.03
C CYS A 87 -14.68 -2.34 -12.65
N THR A 88 -14.27 -1.28 -13.35
CA THR A 88 -14.88 0.05 -13.27
C THR A 88 -14.60 0.80 -14.56
N PRO A 89 -15.59 1.45 -15.20
CA PRO A 89 -15.35 2.15 -16.46
C PRO A 89 -14.21 3.19 -16.35
N PRO A 90 -13.24 3.22 -17.28
CA PRO A 90 -13.14 2.46 -18.53
C PRO A 90 -12.27 1.17 -18.48
N TRP A 91 -11.94 0.65 -17.30
CA TRP A 91 -10.96 -0.43 -17.14
C TRP A 91 -11.49 -1.67 -16.39
N GLY A 92 -10.78 -2.78 -16.56
CA GLY A 92 -11.07 -4.04 -15.90
C GLY A 92 -9.77 -4.80 -15.68
N TRP A 93 -9.59 -5.38 -14.51
CA TRP A 93 -8.40 -6.12 -14.13
C TRP A 93 -8.75 -7.40 -13.41
N LYS A 94 -8.02 -8.46 -13.72
CA LYS A 94 -8.04 -9.70 -12.97
C LYS A 94 -6.70 -9.89 -12.29
N LEU A 95 -6.74 -10.05 -10.97
CA LEU A 95 -5.62 -10.42 -10.15
C LEU A 95 -5.73 -11.90 -9.82
N ALA A 96 -4.63 -12.61 -9.92
CA ALA A 96 -4.55 -13.99 -9.46
C ALA A 96 -3.22 -14.23 -8.75
N ARG A 97 -3.22 -15.16 -7.80
CA ARG A 97 -1.96 -15.66 -7.25
C ARG A 97 -1.12 -16.31 -8.37
N GLY A 98 0.16 -16.00 -8.46
CA GLY A 98 1.03 -16.54 -9.51
C GLY A 98 2.48 -16.05 -9.41
N GLY A 99 3.29 -16.36 -10.42
CA GLY A 99 4.73 -16.00 -10.48
C GLY A 99 5.03 -14.53 -10.79
N GLY A 100 4.35 -13.60 -10.09
CA GLY A 100 4.60 -12.16 -10.16
C GLY A 100 5.88 -11.73 -9.45
N LEU A 101 5.98 -10.45 -9.10
CA LEU A 101 7.08 -9.95 -8.27
C LEU A 101 7.04 -10.59 -6.86
N PRO A 102 8.20 -10.81 -6.22
CA PRO A 102 8.24 -11.35 -4.87
C PRO A 102 7.67 -10.31 -3.88
N PRO A 103 6.62 -10.63 -3.12
CA PRO A 103 6.09 -9.70 -2.15
C PRO A 103 7.11 -9.43 -1.05
N GLY A 104 7.09 -8.21 -0.53
CA GLY A 104 8.06 -7.78 0.46
C GLY A 104 8.41 -6.31 0.32
N ARG A 105 9.53 -5.91 0.91
CA ARG A 105 9.99 -4.52 0.89
C ARG A 105 11.50 -4.39 0.93
N HIS A 106 11.99 -3.26 0.46
CA HIS A 106 13.39 -2.87 0.60
C HIS A 106 13.69 -2.54 2.08
N PRO A 107 14.80 -3.03 2.66
CA PRO A 107 15.14 -2.79 4.07
C PRO A 107 15.49 -1.31 4.36
N ALA A 108 16.18 -0.65 3.41
CA ALA A 108 16.62 0.74 3.52
C ALA A 108 16.48 1.47 2.17
N PRO A 109 15.25 1.89 1.78
CA PRO A 109 14.99 2.41 0.44
C PRO A 109 15.75 3.70 0.10
N ARG A 110 16.27 4.45 1.08
CA ARG A 110 17.22 5.55 0.87
C ARG A 110 18.64 5.15 1.24
N ALA A 111 19.54 5.21 0.27
CA ALA A 111 20.98 5.01 0.44
C ALA A 111 21.77 6.10 -0.31
N GLY A 112 22.44 6.98 0.44
CA GLY A 112 23.15 8.13 -0.13
C GLY A 112 22.20 9.03 -0.93
N ARG A 113 22.46 9.17 -2.23
CA ARG A 113 21.63 9.92 -3.19
C ARG A 113 20.58 9.08 -3.90
N ARG A 114 20.49 7.76 -3.62
CA ARG A 114 19.49 6.87 -4.21
C ARG A 114 18.27 6.74 -3.30
N ILE A 115 17.08 6.80 -3.90
CA ILE A 115 15.80 6.52 -3.24
C ILE A 115 15.02 5.53 -4.11
N ALA A 116 14.76 4.34 -3.59
CA ALA A 116 13.89 3.35 -4.18
C ALA A 116 12.42 3.77 -4.02
N LEU A 117 11.62 3.64 -5.07
CA LEU A 117 10.20 4.00 -5.12
C LEU A 117 9.37 2.91 -5.81
N GLY A 118 8.08 2.85 -5.48
CA GLY A 118 7.14 1.91 -6.09
C GLY A 118 7.56 0.46 -5.86
N GLU A 119 7.55 -0.36 -6.91
CA GLU A 119 7.94 -1.78 -6.87
C GLU A 119 9.40 -1.99 -6.42
N ALA A 120 10.28 -1.02 -6.62
CA ALA A 120 11.67 -1.07 -6.13
C ALA A 120 11.74 -1.08 -4.60
N ALA A 121 10.71 -0.53 -3.95
CA ALA A 121 10.66 -0.31 -2.51
C ALA A 121 9.66 -1.22 -1.80
N LEU A 122 8.52 -1.51 -2.41
CA LEU A 122 7.42 -2.29 -1.82
C LEU A 122 6.64 -3.07 -2.88
N VAL A 123 6.45 -4.37 -2.62
CA VAL A 123 5.52 -5.25 -3.35
C VAL A 123 4.54 -5.81 -2.31
N ALA A 124 3.37 -5.22 -2.22
CA ALA A 124 2.30 -5.56 -1.28
C ALA A 124 0.92 -5.23 -1.87
N GLU A 125 0.65 -5.77 -3.06
CA GLU A 125 -0.55 -5.50 -3.83
C GLU A 125 -1.80 -5.92 -3.08
N SER A 126 -2.70 -4.96 -2.87
CA SER A 126 -4.07 -5.17 -2.46
C SER A 126 -5.01 -4.69 -3.57
N PHE A 127 -6.25 -5.19 -3.59
CA PHE A 127 -7.24 -4.85 -4.63
C PHE A 127 -8.03 -3.56 -4.34
N ASP A 128 -7.48 -2.66 -3.53
CA ASP A 128 -8.11 -1.41 -3.07
C ASP A 128 -7.23 -0.17 -3.28
N GLY A 129 -6.15 -0.29 -4.05
CA GLY A 129 -5.33 0.85 -4.47
C GLY A 129 -4.37 1.42 -3.41
N HIS A 130 -4.33 0.88 -2.18
CA HIS A 130 -3.41 1.40 -1.14
C HIS A 130 -1.92 1.27 -1.51
N ALA A 131 -1.55 0.34 -2.40
CA ALA A 131 -0.19 0.27 -2.94
C ALA A 131 0.22 1.57 -3.68
N LEU A 132 -0.72 2.22 -4.39
CA LEU A 132 -0.47 3.52 -5.02
C LEU A 132 -0.34 4.61 -3.97
N SER A 133 -1.22 4.63 -2.97
CA SER A 133 -1.16 5.58 -1.86
C SER A 133 0.19 5.50 -1.12
N ALA A 134 0.73 4.28 -0.94
CA ALA A 134 2.04 4.06 -0.36
C ALA A 134 3.17 4.62 -1.24
N ALA A 135 3.14 4.36 -2.54
CA ALA A 135 4.12 4.91 -3.49
C ALA A 135 4.05 6.45 -3.58
N HIS A 136 2.85 7.03 -3.55
CA HIS A 136 2.68 8.48 -3.48
C HIS A 136 3.24 9.05 -2.17
N ALA A 137 2.99 8.40 -1.03
CA ALA A 137 3.58 8.79 0.25
C ALA A 137 5.11 8.65 0.25
N ASP A 138 5.68 7.67 -0.47
CA ASP A 138 7.12 7.52 -0.66
C ASP A 138 7.70 8.73 -1.43
N ILE A 139 7.01 9.19 -2.49
CA ILE A 139 7.40 10.40 -3.23
C ILE A 139 7.35 11.64 -2.35
N LEU A 140 6.26 11.83 -1.59
CA LEU A 140 6.15 12.99 -0.69
C LEU A 140 7.25 12.98 0.37
N ARG A 141 7.61 11.81 0.91
CA ARG A 141 8.77 11.67 1.81
C ARG A 141 10.10 11.94 1.10
N ALA A 142 10.27 11.51 -0.14
CA ALA A 142 11.45 11.81 -0.92
C ALA A 142 11.60 13.32 -1.18
N ILE A 143 10.50 14.04 -1.37
CA ILE A 143 10.46 15.50 -1.51
C ILE A 143 10.73 16.18 -0.16
N GLU A 144 10.08 15.74 0.93
CA GLU A 144 10.28 16.27 2.30
C GLU A 144 11.75 16.20 2.72
N PHE A 145 12.42 15.11 2.34
CA PHE A 145 13.81 14.84 2.70
C PHE A 145 14.74 14.89 1.48
N MET A 146 14.44 15.76 0.51
CA MET A 146 15.20 15.90 -0.72
C MET A 146 16.69 16.07 -0.38
N PRO A 147 17.58 15.19 -0.88
CA PRO A 147 18.97 15.23 -0.50
C PRO A 147 19.60 16.56 -0.91
N HIS A 148 20.21 17.22 0.07
CA HIS A 148 21.11 18.34 -0.18
C HIS A 148 22.35 17.85 -0.95
N ALA A 149 23.16 18.80 -1.44
CA ALA A 149 24.43 18.50 -2.10
C ALA A 149 25.32 17.53 -1.28
N GLU A 150 25.15 17.51 0.05
CA GLU A 150 25.74 16.55 0.98
C GLU A 150 24.63 15.76 1.70
N PRO A 151 24.32 14.52 1.28
CA PRO A 151 23.29 13.72 1.91
C PRO A 151 23.65 13.37 3.35
N SER A 152 22.75 13.70 4.30
CA SER A 152 22.96 13.36 5.71
C SER A 152 22.55 11.91 5.99
N ALA A 153 23.42 11.15 6.66
CA ALA A 153 23.11 9.81 7.14
C ALA A 153 21.91 9.81 8.12
N ARG A 154 21.70 10.91 8.86
CA ARG A 154 20.58 11.06 9.79
C ARG A 154 19.25 11.20 9.05
N GLU A 155 19.21 11.95 7.96
CA GLU A 155 18.01 12.09 7.15
C GLU A 155 17.69 10.77 6.45
N ALA A 156 18.71 10.07 5.93
CA ALA A 156 18.53 8.74 5.34
C ALA A 156 17.94 7.77 6.37
N ALA A 157 18.45 7.77 7.61
CA ALA A 157 17.93 6.94 8.69
C ALA A 157 16.46 7.28 9.02
N GLU A 158 16.08 8.55 9.05
CA GLU A 158 14.70 8.96 9.33
C GLU A 158 13.73 8.60 8.18
N VAL A 159 14.14 8.81 6.92
CA VAL A 159 13.36 8.35 5.75
C VAL A 159 13.16 6.85 5.82
N ASN A 160 14.23 6.08 6.03
CA ASN A 160 14.16 4.62 6.10
C ASN A 160 13.28 4.15 7.26
N ARG A 161 13.36 4.80 8.43
CA ARG A 161 12.52 4.49 9.59
C ARG A 161 11.03 4.72 9.28
N ARG A 162 10.66 5.88 8.73
CA ARG A 162 9.24 6.19 8.38
C ARG A 162 8.73 5.26 7.30
N THR A 163 9.54 4.99 6.28
CA THR A 163 9.19 4.13 5.16
C THR A 163 8.99 2.69 5.61
N ALA A 164 9.86 2.16 6.47
CA ALA A 164 9.74 0.82 7.01
C ALA A 164 8.43 0.62 7.81
N ILE A 165 8.00 1.63 8.58
CA ILE A 165 6.72 1.59 9.31
C ILE A 165 5.56 1.51 8.32
N ALA A 166 5.50 2.43 7.34
CA ALA A 166 4.42 2.46 6.35
C ALA A 166 4.35 1.18 5.50
N HIS A 167 5.50 0.70 5.03
CA HIS A 167 5.60 -0.51 4.21
C HIS A 167 5.23 -1.77 5.00
N GLN A 168 5.60 -1.88 6.28
CA GLN A 168 5.17 -3.00 7.11
C GLN A 168 3.64 -3.00 7.31
N ARG A 169 3.03 -1.82 7.51
CA ARG A 169 1.57 -1.70 7.61
C ARG A 169 0.88 -2.11 6.31
N MET A 170 1.45 -1.74 5.15
CA MET A 170 0.95 -2.19 3.85
C MET A 170 1.02 -3.71 3.68
N ILE A 171 2.11 -4.34 4.12
CA ILE A 171 2.24 -5.81 4.11
C ILE A 171 1.17 -6.44 5.00
N ASP A 172 0.97 -5.92 6.21
CA ASP A 172 -0.08 -6.39 7.12
C ASP A 172 -1.48 -6.24 6.50
N TRP A 173 -1.75 -5.11 5.86
CA TRP A 173 -3.02 -4.85 5.18
C TRP A 173 -3.25 -5.79 4.00
N ALA A 174 -2.28 -5.92 3.09
CA ALA A 174 -2.39 -6.86 1.98
C ALA A 174 -2.57 -8.30 2.49
N THR A 175 -1.94 -8.65 3.63
CA THR A 175 -2.05 -9.98 4.25
C THR A 175 -3.50 -10.24 4.71
N GLU A 176 -4.17 -9.23 5.28
CA GLU A 176 -5.60 -9.31 5.58
C GLU A 176 -6.46 -9.51 4.34
N ARG A 177 -6.19 -8.73 3.29
CA ARG A 177 -7.00 -8.69 2.08
C ARG A 177 -6.92 -10.01 1.32
N TRP A 178 -5.74 -10.64 1.32
CA TRP A 178 -5.52 -11.96 0.71
C TRP A 178 -5.76 -13.14 1.65
N SER A 179 -6.20 -12.90 2.90
CA SER A 179 -6.38 -13.93 3.92
C SER A 179 -5.12 -14.78 4.17
N GLY A 180 -3.95 -14.16 4.09
CA GLY A 180 -2.67 -14.82 4.34
C GLY A 180 -2.41 -15.08 5.83
N PRO A 181 -1.40 -15.92 6.15
CA PRO A 181 -0.92 -16.08 7.51
C PRO A 181 -0.48 -14.73 8.09
N PRO A 182 -0.96 -14.30 9.26
CA PRO A 182 -0.64 -12.98 9.79
C PRO A 182 0.83 -12.87 10.19
N THR A 183 1.42 -11.68 10.02
CA THR A 183 2.66 -11.31 10.72
C THR A 183 2.40 -11.25 12.23
N ASP A 184 3.46 -11.28 13.05
CA ASP A 184 3.33 -11.15 14.51
C ASP A 184 2.65 -9.84 14.92
N GLU A 185 2.95 -8.76 14.18
CA GLU A 185 2.39 -7.45 14.44
C GLU A 185 0.91 -7.40 14.06
N LEU A 186 0.53 -7.94 12.90
CA LEU A 186 -0.87 -8.09 12.50
C LEU A 186 -1.65 -8.97 13.48
N ALA A 187 -1.07 -10.09 13.91
CA ALA A 187 -1.70 -10.97 14.90
C ALA A 187 -1.94 -10.23 16.22
N THR A 188 -1.00 -9.38 16.64
CA THR A 188 -1.15 -8.53 17.82
C THR A 188 -2.25 -7.48 17.63
N LEU A 189 -2.31 -6.84 16.47
CA LEU A 189 -3.35 -5.86 16.13
C LEU A 189 -4.75 -6.51 16.12
N ARG A 190 -4.89 -7.67 15.47
CA ARG A 190 -6.12 -8.49 15.46
C ARG A 190 -6.58 -8.82 16.87
N ARG A 191 -5.70 -9.34 17.73
CA ARG A 191 -6.02 -9.65 19.13
C ARG A 191 -6.46 -8.41 19.91
N GLY A 192 -5.75 -7.29 19.71
CA GLY A 192 -6.08 -6.02 20.35
C GLY A 192 -7.49 -5.52 19.99
N PHE A 193 -7.86 -5.62 18.71
CA PHE A 193 -9.19 -5.26 18.24
C PHE A 193 -10.26 -6.25 18.68
N ALA A 194 -10.04 -7.56 18.55
CA ALA A 194 -10.99 -8.58 19.02
C ALA A 194 -11.28 -8.43 20.52
N ALA A 195 -10.30 -8.05 21.33
CA ALA A 195 -10.51 -7.87 22.77
C ALA A 195 -11.32 -6.61 23.14
N ARG A 196 -11.21 -5.51 22.38
CA ARG A 196 -11.66 -4.16 22.83
C ARG A 196 -12.33 -3.28 21.77
N GLY A 197 -12.34 -3.69 20.51
CA GLY A 197 -12.89 -2.91 19.40
C GLY A 197 -12.15 -1.62 19.08
N ARG A 198 -10.92 -1.48 19.59
CA ARG A 198 -10.10 -0.28 19.40
C ARG A 198 -8.98 -0.55 18.42
N MET A 199 -8.79 0.39 17.49
CA MET A 199 -7.65 0.44 16.60
C MET A 199 -6.69 1.52 17.11
N PRO A 200 -5.42 1.18 17.45
CA PRO A 200 -4.45 2.20 17.79
C PRO A 200 -4.15 3.07 16.57
N TYR A 201 -4.18 4.40 16.75
CA TYR A 201 -3.62 5.31 15.76
C TYR A 201 -2.10 5.12 15.72
N ARG A 202 -1.54 5.11 14.52
CA ARG A 202 -0.10 5.01 14.27
C ARG A 202 0.28 6.03 13.23
N ASP A 203 1.32 6.79 13.53
CA ASP A 203 1.89 7.71 12.56
C ASP A 203 2.37 6.93 11.33
N TRP A 204 2.10 7.49 10.16
CA TRP A 204 2.53 6.95 8.86
C TRP A 204 1.87 5.63 8.46
N ASP A 205 0.79 5.22 9.13
CA ASP A 205 -0.05 4.12 8.64
C ASP A 205 -0.82 4.59 7.40
N PRO A 206 -0.59 3.99 6.21
CA PRO A 206 -1.31 4.35 5.00
C PRO A 206 -2.74 3.82 4.96
N VAL A 207 -3.13 3.01 5.96
CA VAL A 207 -4.48 2.47 6.11
C VAL A 207 -5.12 3.08 7.36
N THR A 208 -6.25 3.74 7.16
CA THR A 208 -6.93 4.44 8.23
C THR A 208 -7.54 3.44 9.23
N PRO A 209 -7.70 3.83 10.51
CA PRO A 209 -8.40 2.99 11.47
C PRO A 209 -9.80 2.55 11.02
N GLY A 210 -10.51 3.42 10.29
CA GLY A 210 -11.85 3.13 9.78
C GLY A 210 -11.86 1.97 8.77
N GLU A 211 -10.87 1.90 7.89
CA GLU A 211 -10.75 0.83 6.89
C GLU A 211 -10.49 -0.53 7.55
N TRP A 212 -9.57 -0.57 8.51
CA TRP A 212 -9.34 -1.78 9.31
C TRP A 212 -10.60 -2.26 10.04
N ILE A 213 -11.28 -1.34 10.74
CA ILE A 213 -12.49 -1.64 11.49
C ILE A 213 -13.61 -2.12 10.55
N GLY A 214 -13.82 -1.42 9.45
CA GLY A 214 -14.81 -1.75 8.44
C GLY A 214 -14.57 -3.14 7.85
N TRP A 215 -13.32 -3.43 7.46
CA TRP A 215 -12.94 -4.72 6.92
C TRP A 215 -13.17 -5.86 7.91
N TRP A 216 -12.70 -5.71 9.15
CA TRP A 216 -12.90 -6.74 10.17
C TRP A 216 -14.36 -6.96 10.55
N PHE A 217 -15.17 -5.90 10.60
CA PHE A 217 -16.61 -6.06 10.79
C PHE A 217 -17.27 -6.79 9.61
N ALA A 218 -16.89 -6.47 8.37
CA ALA A 218 -17.36 -7.17 7.18
C ALA A 218 -16.97 -8.66 7.20
N ARG A 219 -15.81 -8.99 7.77
CA ARG A 219 -15.34 -10.37 7.99
C ARG A 219 -15.93 -11.07 9.22
N GLY A 220 -16.89 -10.44 9.90
CA GLY A 220 -17.57 -11.04 11.05
C GLY A 220 -16.77 -10.99 12.35
N VAL A 221 -15.60 -10.33 12.39
CA VAL A 221 -14.88 -10.10 13.65
C VAL A 221 -15.74 -9.18 14.52
N ARG A 222 -15.96 -9.58 15.78
CA ARG A 222 -16.72 -8.80 16.76
C ARG A 222 -15.91 -8.64 18.03
N PRO A 223 -15.77 -7.43 18.56
CA PRO A 223 -15.11 -7.22 19.84
C PRO A 223 -15.83 -7.90 20.99
N ASP A 224 -15.09 -8.55 21.88
CA ASP A 224 -15.61 -9.19 23.10
C ASP A 224 -16.19 -8.17 24.08
N ARG A 225 -15.67 -6.94 24.04
CA ARG A 225 -16.04 -5.85 24.94
C ARG A 225 -16.28 -4.58 24.16
N VAL A 226 -17.47 -4.02 24.34
CA VAL A 226 -17.79 -2.65 23.94
C VAL A 226 -17.14 -1.69 24.92
N ASP A 227 -16.72 -0.52 24.42
CA ASP A 227 -16.19 0.57 25.25
C ASP A 227 -17.15 0.87 26.42
N PRO A 228 -16.69 0.84 27.69
CA PRO A 228 -17.54 1.14 28.83
C PRO A 228 -18.19 2.53 28.76
N SER A 229 -17.52 3.51 28.14
CA SER A 229 -18.08 4.86 27.97
C SER A 229 -19.27 4.89 27.02
N ALA A 230 -19.34 3.97 26.05
CA ALA A 230 -20.50 3.85 25.17
C ALA A 230 -21.75 3.38 25.92
N ARG A 231 -21.59 2.68 27.05
CA ARG A 231 -22.71 2.27 27.92
C ARG A 231 -23.29 3.42 28.75
N ALA A 232 -22.59 4.55 28.83
CA ALA A 232 -23.09 5.73 29.53
C ALA A 232 -24.15 6.50 28.72
N VAL A 233 -24.27 6.22 27.41
CA VAL A 233 -25.26 6.87 26.54
C VAL A 233 -26.58 6.09 26.60
N PRO A 234 -27.70 6.73 26.97
CA PRO A 234 -29.03 6.09 26.94
C PRO A 234 -29.37 5.52 25.56
N GLN A 235 -30.04 4.37 25.54
CA GLN A 235 -30.34 3.64 24.29
C GLN A 235 -31.21 4.44 23.32
N ASP A 236 -32.18 5.19 23.81
CA ASP A 236 -33.04 6.06 23.02
C ASP A 236 -32.27 7.20 22.35
N GLN A 237 -31.21 7.70 22.99
CA GLN A 237 -30.30 8.67 22.40
C GLN A 237 -29.46 8.03 21.30
N LEU A 238 -28.95 6.81 21.51
CA LEU A 238 -28.21 6.07 20.48
C LEU A 238 -29.06 5.81 19.23
N ILE A 239 -30.31 5.36 19.41
CA ILE A 239 -31.24 5.13 18.29
C ILE A 239 -31.45 6.42 17.49
N ARG A 240 -31.73 7.54 18.16
CA ARG A 240 -31.91 8.85 17.50
C ARG A 240 -30.67 9.31 16.74
N ILE A 241 -29.48 9.07 17.28
CA ILE A 241 -28.22 9.40 16.60
C ILE A 241 -28.12 8.56 15.31
N LEU A 242 -28.32 7.25 15.39
CA LEU A 242 -28.21 6.34 14.25
C LEU A 242 -29.27 6.60 13.17
N GLU A 243 -30.50 6.96 13.55
CA GLU A 243 -31.57 7.31 12.61
C GLU A 243 -31.27 8.60 11.83
N ARG A 244 -30.52 9.53 12.42
CA ARG A 244 -30.13 10.78 11.75
C ARG A 244 -29.01 10.58 10.71
N THR A 245 -28.15 9.59 10.91
CA THR A 245 -27.01 9.29 10.02
C THR A 245 -27.35 8.29 8.92
N ARG A 246 -28.55 7.73 8.92
CA ARG A 246 -29.04 6.80 7.90
C ARG A 246 -29.71 7.55 6.75
#